data_AF-A0A9N8F2X4-F1
#
_entry.id   AF-A0A9N8F2X4-F1
#
_cell.length_a   1.000
_cell.length_b   1.000
_cell.length_c   1.000
_cell.angle_alpha   90.00
_cell.angle_beta   90.00
_cell.angle_gamma   90.00
#
_symmetry.space_group_name_H-M   'P 1'
#
loop_
_entity.id
_entity.type
_entity.pdbx_description
1 polymer ?
#
loop_
_entity_poly.entity_id
_entity_poly.type
_entity_poly.pdbx_seq_one_letter_code
_entity_poly.pdbx_strand_id
1 'polypeptide(L)' 'YGVLDTGYKPDLTVDEAIELGTRAIYHATHRDAASGGINNLYHMTKDGWKFIHAVDVNDLHYKYAEEKKNAMAT' A
#
# COMPACT_ATOMS: atom_id res chain seq x y z
N TYR A 1 12.70 -0.05 1.78
CA TYR A 1 13.12 1.27 1.32
C TYR A 1 13.37 1.18 -0.18
N GLY A 2 12.59 1.91 -0.97
CA GLY A 2 12.38 1.69 -2.40
C GLY A 2 11.06 2.30 -2.84
N VAL A 3 9.94 1.60 -2.69
CA VAL A 3 8.60 2.11 -3.08
C VAL A 3 8.21 3.34 -2.27
N LEU A 4 8.37 3.30 -0.94
CA LEU A 4 8.04 4.41 -0.05
C LEU A 4 8.85 5.67 -0.39
N ASP A 5 10.18 5.53 -0.48
CA ASP A 5 11.09 6.66 -0.70
C ASP A 5 10.90 7.30 -2.08
N THR A 6 10.48 6.53 -3.07
CA THR A 6 10.22 7.03 -4.43
C THR A 6 8.90 7.82 -4.51
N GLY A 7 7.90 7.43 -3.72
CA GLY A 7 6.57 8.05 -3.75
C GLY A 7 6.32 9.13 -2.69
N TYR A 8 7.18 9.22 -1.66
CA TYR A 8 6.97 10.12 -0.54
C TYR A 8 7.11 11.60 -0.93
N LYS A 9 6.16 12.41 -0.44
CA LYS A 9 6.21 13.87 -0.45
C LYS A 9 5.63 14.38 0.89
N PRO A 10 6.10 15.53 1.40
CA PRO A 10 5.60 16.06 2.68
C PRO A 10 4.13 16.48 2.63
N ASP A 11 3.59 16.75 1.44
CA ASP A 11 2.26 17.31 1.18
C ASP A 11 1.30 16.30 0.53
N LEU A 12 1.53 14.99 0.72
CA LEU A 12 0.57 13.96 0.30
C LEU A 12 -0.80 14.18 0.96
N THR A 13 -1.85 14.01 0.16
CA THR A 13 -3.19 13.83 0.71
C THR A 13 -3.26 12.54 1.53
N VAL A 14 -4.25 12.44 2.42
CA VAL A 14 -4.46 11.25 3.25
C VAL A 14 -4.62 9.99 2.38
N ASP A 15 -5.36 10.09 1.28
CA ASP A 15 -5.62 8.96 0.39
C ASP A 15 -4.35 8.53 -0.37
N GLU A 16 -3.55 9.50 -0.86
CA GLU A 16 -2.27 9.20 -1.50
C GLU A 16 -1.28 8.54 -0.52
N ALA A 17 -1.26 9.00 0.74
CA ALA A 17 -0.42 8.41 1.78
C ALA A 17 -0.86 6.98 2.14
N ILE A 18 -2.18 6.74 2.22
CA ILE A 18 -2.75 5.40 2.44
C ILE A 18 -2.36 4.46 1.29
N GLU A 19 -2.51 4.91 0.04
CA GLU A 19 -2.16 4.10 -1.14
C GLU A 19 -0.65 3.81 -1.20
N LEU A 20 0.20 4.82 -0.94
CA LEU A 20 1.65 4.66 -0.90
C LEU A 20 2.08 3.66 0.18
N GLY A 21 1.54 3.79 1.39
CA GLY A 21 1.81 2.86 2.49
C GLY A 21 1.34 1.43 2.17
N THR A 22 0.15 1.29 1.58
CA THR A 22 -0.40 0.00 1.16
C THR A 22 0.50 -0.66 0.12
N ARG A 23 0.94 0.07 -0.92
CA ARG A 23 1.85 -0.44 -1.96
C ARG A 23 3.21 -0.80 -1.42
N ALA A 24 3.77 0.00 -0.50
CA ALA A 24 5.09 -0.26 0.07
C ALA A 24 5.14 -1.62 0.78
N ILE A 25 4.13 -1.93 1.61
CA ILE A 25 4.03 -3.22 2.30
C ILE A 25 3.74 -4.35 1.32
N TYR A 26 2.81 -4.16 0.38
CA TYR A 26 2.55 -5.16 -0.67
C TYR A 26 3.83 -5.57 -1.41
N HIS A 27 4.62 -4.60 -1.88
CA HIS A 27 5.85 -4.88 -2.61
C HIS A 27 6.93 -5.56 -1.75
N ALA A 28 7.00 -5.25 -0.46
CA ALA A 28 7.86 -5.96 0.47
C ALA A 28 7.44 -7.43 0.60
N THR A 29 6.14 -7.69 0.84
CA THR A 29 5.59 -9.05 0.98
C THR A 29 5.69 -9.89 -0.30
N HIS A 30 5.71 -9.25 -1.47
CA HIS A 30 5.89 -9.96 -2.73
C HIS A 30 7.34 -10.46 -2.95
N ARG A 31 8.32 -9.84 -2.29
CA ARG A 31 9.75 -10.14 -2.53
C ARG A 31 10.42 -10.87 -1.37
N ASP A 32 10.01 -10.59 -0.14
CA ASP A 32 10.60 -11.18 1.05
C ASP A 32 9.81 -12.40 1.52
N ALA A 33 10.45 -13.57 1.55
CA ALA A 33 9.83 -14.84 1.90
C ALA A 33 9.35 -14.92 3.37
N ALA A 34 9.91 -14.09 4.25
CA ALA A 34 9.51 -14.01 5.66
C ALA A 34 8.38 -12.98 5.92
N SER A 35 7.92 -12.29 4.88
CA SER A 35 6.87 -11.27 4.96
C SER A 35 5.61 -11.70 4.21
N GLY A 36 4.42 -11.51 4.79
CA GLY A 36 3.15 -11.89 4.15
C GLY A 36 1.92 -11.73 5.04
N GLY A 37 0.80 -12.30 4.61
CA GLY A 37 -0.46 -12.32 5.36
C GLY A 37 -1.31 -11.07 5.14
N ILE A 38 -1.64 -10.36 6.22
CA ILE A 38 -2.58 -9.23 6.19
C ILE A 38 -1.84 -7.90 6.33
N ASN A 39 -2.07 -6.99 5.39
CA ASN A 39 -1.66 -5.59 5.50
C ASN A 39 -2.67 -4.84 6.37
N ASN A 40 -2.25 -4.51 7.59
CA ASN A 40 -3.04 -3.70 8.53
C ASN A 40 -2.56 -2.25 8.48
N LEU A 41 -3.45 -1.33 8.06
CA LEU A 41 -3.11 0.08 7.93
C LEU A 41 -3.85 0.94 8.95
N TYR A 42 -3.08 1.82 9.59
CA TYR A 42 -3.57 2.80 10.55
C TYR A 42 -3.12 4.21 10.16
N HIS A 43 -4.01 5.19 10.34
CA HIS A 43 -3.72 6.61 10.15
C HIS A 43 -3.73 7.33 11.51
N MET A 44 -2.60 7.89 11.90
CA MET A 44 -2.49 8.70 13.11
C MET A 44 -2.95 10.14 12.86
N THR A 45 -3.89 10.64 13.69
CA THR A 45 -4.39 12.01 13.64
C THR A 45 -4.21 12.69 15.01
N LYS A 46 -4.47 14.00 15.10
CA LYS A 46 -4.43 14.74 16.37
C LYS A 46 -5.36 14.15 17.45
N ASP A 47 -6.45 13.50 17.03
CA ASP A 47 -7.49 12.95 17.91
C ASP A 47 -7.25 11.46 18.21
N GLY A 48 -6.12 10.90 17.76
CA GLY A 48 -5.76 9.50 17.90
C GLY A 48 -5.68 8.76 16.56
N TRP A 49 -5.56 7.44 16.63
CA TRP A 49 -5.44 6.58 15.45
C TRP A 49 -6.80 6.23 14.86
N LYS A 50 -6.80 6.01 13.54
CA LYS A 50 -7.93 5.47 12.78
C LYS A 50 -7.47 4.19 12.10
N PHE A 51 -8.21 3.09 12.31
CA PHE A 51 -8.03 1.89 11.52
C PHE A 51 -8.58 2.16 10.12
N ILE A 52 -7.76 1.89 9.10
CA ILE A 52 -8.13 2.12 7.71
C ILE A 52 -8.58 0.80 7.09
N HIS A 53 -7.73 -0.23 7.12
CA HIS A 53 -8.06 -1.53 6.56
C HIS A 53 -7.17 -2.65 7.09
N ALA A 54 -7.63 -3.88 6.84
CA ALA A 54 -6.90 -5.14 7.01
C ALA A 54 -7.15 -5.97 5.75
N VAL A 55 -6.20 -5.97 4.81
CA VAL A 55 -6.38 -6.60 3.49
C VAL A 55 -5.33 -7.68 3.28
N ASP A 56 -5.75 -8.84 2.76
CA ASP A 56 -4.81 -9.91 2.38
C ASP A 56 -3.91 -9.43 1.24
N VAL A 57 -2.60 -9.65 1.38
CA VAL A 57 -1.62 -9.22 0.38
C VAL A 57 -1.80 -9.91 -0.99
N ASN A 58 -2.45 -11.07 -1.03
CA ASN A 58 -2.82 -11.77 -2.26
C ASN A 58 -3.95 -11.04 -3.01
N ASP A 59 -4.93 -10.48 -2.29
CA ASP A 59 -5.99 -9.66 -2.91
C ASP A 59 -5.39 -8.37 -3.48
N LEU A 60 -4.43 -7.76 -2.77
CA LEU A 60 -3.66 -6.62 -3.27
C LEU A 60 -2.87 -6.99 -4.54
N HIS A 61 -2.31 -8.20 -4.62
CA HIS A 61 -1.60 -8.66 -5.81
C HIS A 61 -2.48 -8.63 -7.06
N TYR A 62 -3.68 -9.23 -6.98
CA TYR A 62 -4.59 -9.24 -8.12
C TYR A 62 -5.12 -7.85 -8.47
N LYS A 63 -5.44 -7.02 -7.47
CA LYS A 63 -5.81 -5.60 -7.69
C LYS A 63 -4.76 -4.86 -8.53
N TYR A 64 -3.49 -4.91 -8.11
CA TYR A 64 -2.42 -4.16 -8.81
C TYR A 64 -2.02 -4.80 -10.14
N ALA A 65 -2.18 -6.12 -10.29
CA ALA A 65 -1.98 -6.79 -11.57
C ALA A 65 -3.04 -6.37 -12.59
N GLU A 66 -4.30 -6.26 -12.17
CA GLU A 66 -5.39 -5.77 -13.02
C GLU A 66 -5.20 -4.31 -13.40
N GLU A 67 -4.85 -3.44 -12.45
CA GLU A 67 -4.54 -2.04 -12.71
C GLU A 67 -3.41 -1.88 -13.75
N LYS A 68 -2.34 -2.66 -13.61
CA LYS A 68 -1.23 -2.68 -14.58
C LYS A 68 -1.70 -3.13 -15.96
N LYS A 69 -2.54 -4.17 -16.03
CA LYS A 69 -3.10 -4.66 -17.30
C LYS A 69 -3.95 -3.58 -17.97
N ASN A 70 -4.79 -2.88 -17.20
CA ASN A 70 -5.66 -1.83 -17.70
C ASN A 70 -4.84 -0.63 -18.22
N ALA A 71 -3.78 -0.24 -17.51
CA ALA A 71 -2.87 0.83 -17.95
C ALA A 71 -2.06 0.49 -19.23
N MET A 72 -1.88 -0.80 -19.54
CA MET A 72 -1.23 -1.25 -20.78
C MET A 72 -2.20 -1.38 -21.96
N ALA A 73 -3.51 -1.44 -21.69
CA ALA A 73 -4.55 -1.57 -22.71
C ALA A 73 -5.02 -0.22 -23.27
N THR A 74 -4.59 0.89 -22.64
CA THR A 74 -4.81 2.28 -23.05
C THR A 74 -3.59 2.86 -23.73
#